data_AF-A0A974DNK2-F1
#
_entry.id   AF-A0A974DNK2-F1
#
_cell.length_a   1.000
_cell.length_b   1.000
_cell.length_c   1.000
_cell.angle_alpha   90.00
_cell.angle_beta   90.00
_cell.angle_gamma   90.00
#
_symmetry.space_group_name_H-M   'P 1'
#
loop_
_entity.id
_entity.type
_entity.pdbx_description
1 polymer ?
#
loop_
_entity_poly.entity_id
_entity_poly.type
_entity_poly.pdbx_seq_one_letter_code
_entity_poly.pdbx_strand_id
1 'polypeptide(L)'
;MAEAPARTPSPDRSSSVSPVPSTQPDIHELLALLPTKADLQDMASTVKASQKAELAGIKDTLREIGEKLGEMEAQTIANSAAIKRTVERSNDHHKHIYFLRRQLEDLENRGRCNNIRVRGVPETVTAGQITFSNQKIEVYQDLAWITLQQRRALRPLTKTLQEKGVKYRWGYPFALVAHKDGRSYTLREPDDLHQFCNDLGLPVLEIEDWKQLIYNGDDLPVPRMQEWESPSKRHRANNNRTKT
;
A
#
# COMPACT_ATOMS: atom_id res chain seq x y z
N MET A 1 15.77 -5.92 28.00
CA MET A 1 16.26 -7.08 28.77
C MET A 1 17.61 -6.68 29.34
N ALA A 2 17.63 -6.36 30.64
CA ALA A 2 18.83 -6.00 31.37
C ALA A 2 19.37 -7.27 32.03
N GLU A 3 20.64 -7.58 31.82
CA GLU A 3 21.30 -8.70 32.49
C GLU A 3 22.71 -8.28 32.90
N ALA A 4 22.90 -8.27 34.21
CA ALA A 4 24.15 -7.99 34.90
C ALA A 4 24.98 -9.28 35.04
N PRO A 5 26.31 -9.19 35.17
CA PRO A 5 27.07 -10.29 35.77
C PRO A 5 27.63 -9.95 37.16
N ALA A 6 27.08 -10.71 38.11
CA ALA A 6 27.69 -11.41 39.24
C ALA A 6 29.05 -10.97 39.82
N ARG A 7 28.99 -10.71 41.14
CA ARG A 7 30.07 -10.76 42.13
C ARG A 7 30.49 -12.21 42.44
N THR A 8 31.77 -12.43 42.72
CA THR A 8 32.25 -13.51 43.61
C THR A 8 33.54 -13.07 44.36
N PRO A 9 33.86 -13.71 45.50
CA PRO A 9 34.29 -13.00 46.71
C PRO A 9 35.78 -13.12 47.04
N SER A 10 36.24 -12.17 47.86
CA SER A 10 37.55 -12.13 48.51
C SER A 10 37.67 -13.15 49.66
N PRO A 11 38.86 -13.71 49.91
CA PRO A 11 39.10 -14.60 51.05
C PRO A 11 39.48 -13.84 52.33
N ASP A 12 39.26 -14.55 53.43
CA ASP A 12 39.39 -14.20 54.84
C ASP A 12 40.64 -13.41 55.24
N ARG A 13 40.40 -12.45 56.14
CA ARG A 13 41.41 -11.65 56.83
C ARG A 13 41.44 -12.09 58.30
N SER A 14 42.30 -13.04 58.61
CA SER A 14 42.69 -13.32 59.99
C SER A 14 43.84 -12.40 60.39
N SER A 15 43.57 -11.66 61.45
CA SER A 15 44.39 -10.67 62.13
C SER A 15 45.69 -11.22 62.73
N SER A 16 46.80 -10.54 62.48
CA SER A 16 47.89 -10.41 63.45
C SER A 16 48.22 -8.93 63.65
N VAL A 17 48.14 -8.52 64.91
CA VAL A 17 48.40 -7.17 65.40
C VAL A 17 49.91 -6.99 65.49
N SER A 18 50.42 -5.84 65.06
CA SER A 18 51.68 -5.29 65.56
C SER A 18 51.54 -3.76 65.65
N PRO A 19 51.85 -3.17 66.82
CA PRO A 19 51.73 -1.74 67.07
C PRO A 19 53.02 -1.05 66.64
N VAL A 20 52.95 -0.10 65.70
CA VAL A 20 54.12 0.69 65.29
C VAL A 20 53.68 2.15 65.14
N PRO A 21 54.49 3.09 65.67
CA PRO A 21 54.00 4.30 66.31
C PRO A 21 53.62 5.39 65.31
N SER A 22 52.72 6.24 65.76
CA SER A 22 52.52 7.59 65.26
C SER A 22 53.80 8.43 65.46
N THR A 23 54.79 8.22 64.60
CA THR A 23 55.85 9.20 64.33
C THR A 23 55.37 9.95 63.10
N GLN A 24 55.01 11.23 63.27
CA GLN A 24 54.82 12.09 62.11
C GLN A 24 56.10 11.99 61.27
N PRO A 25 56.01 11.57 60.01
CA PRO A 25 57.21 11.36 59.19
C PRO A 25 57.99 12.67 59.13
N ASP A 26 59.30 12.57 59.35
CA ASP A 26 60.21 13.70 59.29
C ASP A 26 60.02 14.39 57.94
N ILE A 27 59.89 15.71 57.95
CA ILE A 27 59.56 16.51 56.76
C ILE A 27 60.61 16.26 55.67
N HIS A 28 61.86 15.97 56.06
CA HIS A 28 62.94 15.62 55.13
C HIS A 28 62.80 14.25 54.47
N GLU A 29 62.24 13.24 55.15
CA GLU A 29 61.91 11.94 54.53
C GLU A 29 60.74 12.07 53.55
N LEU A 30 59.73 12.88 53.89
CA LEU A 30 58.63 13.19 52.98
C LEU A 30 59.08 13.99 51.74
N LEU A 31 60.01 14.93 51.90
CA LEU A 31 60.58 15.70 50.80
C LEU A 31 61.43 14.83 49.86
N ALA A 32 62.08 13.79 50.36
CA ALA A 32 62.82 12.81 49.55
C ALA A 32 61.92 11.85 48.78
N LEU A 33 60.67 11.66 49.23
CA LEU A 33 59.64 10.86 48.55
C LEU A 33 58.86 11.64 47.50
N LEU A 34 59.05 12.97 47.41
CA LEU A 34 58.41 13.78 46.38
C LEU A 34 59.05 13.50 45.02
N PRO A 35 58.24 13.40 43.95
CA PRO A 35 58.75 13.27 42.60
C PRO A 35 59.74 14.39 42.31
N THR A 36 60.94 14.03 41.87
CA THR A 36 61.92 15.01 41.45
C THR A 36 61.44 15.70 40.16
N LYS A 37 62.03 16.85 39.84
CA LYS A 37 61.74 17.56 38.59
C LYS A 37 61.91 16.68 37.35
N ALA A 38 62.84 15.71 37.39
CA ALA A 38 63.05 14.72 36.35
C ALA A 38 61.85 13.77 36.24
N ASP A 39 61.35 13.24 37.36
CA ASP A 39 60.20 12.33 37.37
C ASP A 39 58.93 13.00 36.81
N LEU A 40 58.71 14.28 37.13
CA LEU A 40 57.61 15.06 36.55
C LEU A 40 57.77 15.31 35.04
N GLN A 41 59.01 15.49 34.57
CA GLN A 41 59.31 15.62 33.14
C GLN A 41 59.08 14.29 32.40
N ASP A 42 59.42 13.17 33.02
CA ASP A 42 59.20 11.83 32.47
C ASP A 42 57.72 11.44 32.46
N MET A 43 56.97 11.80 33.50
CA MET A 43 55.51 11.67 33.49
C MET A 43 54.88 12.54 32.41
N ALA A 44 55.31 13.80 32.27
CA ALA A 44 54.80 14.69 31.23
C ALA A 44 55.14 14.19 29.83
N SER A 45 56.32 13.63 29.63
CA SER A 45 56.74 13.04 28.34
C SER A 45 55.95 11.76 28.04
N THR A 46 55.71 10.92 29.04
CA THR A 46 54.89 9.70 28.94
C THR A 46 53.44 10.02 28.61
N VAL A 47 52.83 10.97 29.29
CA VAL A 47 51.46 11.43 29.02
C VAL A 47 51.37 12.03 27.61
N LYS A 48 52.35 12.84 27.20
CA LYS A 48 52.39 13.40 25.85
C LYS A 48 52.54 12.32 24.78
N ALA A 49 53.34 11.30 25.03
CA ALA A 49 53.52 10.16 24.13
C ALA A 49 52.24 9.32 24.03
N SER A 50 51.60 9.02 25.17
CA SER A 50 50.32 8.31 25.24
C SER A 50 49.22 9.10 24.50
N GLN A 51 49.06 10.39 24.79
CA GLN A 51 48.09 11.24 24.07
C GLN A 51 48.36 11.30 22.57
N LYS A 52 49.63 11.37 22.15
CA LYS A 52 49.98 11.34 20.72
C LYS A 52 49.63 10.01 20.07
N ALA A 53 49.80 8.89 20.78
CA ALA A 53 49.43 7.57 20.30
C ALA A 53 47.90 7.43 20.18
N GLU A 54 47.14 7.86 21.20
CA GLU A 54 45.66 7.87 21.17
C GLU A 54 45.13 8.77 20.03
N LEU A 55 45.70 9.97 19.85
CA LEU A 55 45.32 10.87 18.74
C LEU A 55 45.63 10.26 17.37
N ALA A 56 46.71 9.50 17.24
CA ALA A 56 47.02 8.76 16.01
C ALA A 56 45.98 7.67 15.75
N GLY A 57 45.60 6.89 16.78
CA GLY A 57 44.55 5.87 16.67
C GLY A 57 43.18 6.46 16.30
N ILE A 58 42.79 7.59 16.90
CA ILE A 58 41.56 8.32 16.55
C ILE A 58 41.61 8.79 15.09
N LYS A 59 42.76 9.30 14.63
CA LYS A 59 42.91 9.74 13.24
C LYS A 59 42.74 8.58 12.26
N ASP A 60 43.28 7.41 12.58
CA ASP A 60 43.14 6.22 11.73
C ASP A 60 41.70 5.71 11.70
N THR A 61 41.00 5.67 12.84
CA THR A 61 39.56 5.30 12.87
C THR A 61 38.69 6.31 12.14
N LEU A 62 38.98 7.61 12.24
CA LEU A 62 38.29 8.65 11.45
C LEU A 62 38.51 8.47 9.95
N ARG A 63 39.73 8.08 9.53
CA ARG A 63 40.00 7.76 8.12
C ARG A 63 39.16 6.58 7.66
N GLU A 64 39.15 5.49 8.43
CA GLU A 64 38.38 4.29 8.12
C GLU A 64 36.87 4.58 8.05
N ILE A 65 36.33 5.37 8.99
CA ILE A 65 34.92 5.79 8.96
C ILE A 65 34.64 6.65 7.73
N GLY A 66 35.54 7.56 7.36
CA GLY A 66 35.40 8.38 6.15
C GLY A 66 35.35 7.55 4.87
N GLU A 67 36.20 6.53 4.76
CA GLU A 67 36.20 5.57 3.65
C GLU A 67 34.88 4.78 3.59
N LYS A 68 34.46 4.19 4.71
CA LYS A 68 33.18 3.46 4.80
C LYS A 68 31.96 4.34 4.52
N LEU A 69 31.98 5.59 4.97
CA LEU A 69 30.92 6.56 4.70
C LEU A 69 30.83 6.86 3.20
N GLY A 70 31.97 7.09 2.53
CA GLY A 70 32.02 7.31 1.08
C GLY A 70 31.50 6.12 0.27
N GLU A 71 31.85 4.90 0.68
CA GLU A 71 31.33 3.66 0.07
C GLU A 71 29.81 3.52 0.26
N MET A 72 29.32 3.78 1.48
CA MET A 72 27.88 3.72 1.79
C MET A 72 27.09 4.79 1.01
N GLU A 73 27.64 5.99 0.87
CA GLU A 73 27.04 7.07 0.06
C GLU A 73 26.99 6.70 -1.42
N ALA A 74 28.08 6.17 -1.98
CA ALA A 74 28.11 5.69 -3.36
C ALA A 74 27.09 4.57 -3.60
N GLN A 75 27.00 3.61 -2.67
CA GLN A 75 25.99 2.54 -2.73
C GLN A 75 24.57 3.09 -2.62
N THR A 76 24.34 4.09 -1.76
CA THR A 76 23.03 4.73 -1.60
C THR A 76 22.61 5.47 -2.87
N ILE A 77 23.53 6.17 -3.52
CA ILE A 77 23.28 6.83 -4.82
C ILE A 77 22.94 5.78 -5.89
N ALA A 78 23.73 4.71 -5.99
CA ALA A 78 23.49 3.63 -6.95
C ALA A 78 22.13 2.94 -6.72
N ASN A 79 21.79 2.64 -5.47
CA ASN A 79 20.50 2.07 -5.09
C ASN A 79 19.36 3.02 -5.42
N SER A 80 19.49 4.32 -5.13
CA SER A 80 18.47 5.31 -5.45
C SER A 80 18.20 5.40 -6.95
N ALA A 81 19.25 5.29 -7.78
CA ALA A 81 19.11 5.25 -9.24
C ALA A 81 18.44 3.95 -9.72
N ALA A 82 18.78 2.81 -9.12
CA ALA A 82 18.14 1.53 -9.44
C ALA A 82 16.65 1.51 -9.07
N ILE A 83 16.29 2.08 -7.92
CA ILE A 83 14.90 2.24 -7.48
C ILE A 83 14.12 3.10 -8.48
N LYS A 84 14.66 4.27 -8.88
CA LYS A 84 14.01 5.14 -9.88
C LYS A 84 13.70 4.41 -11.18
N ARG A 85 14.68 3.69 -11.75
CA ARG A 85 14.48 2.89 -12.97
C ARG A 85 13.41 1.80 -12.81
N THR A 86 13.34 1.19 -11.63
CA THR A 86 12.37 0.12 -11.35
C THR A 86 10.96 0.69 -11.22
N VAL A 87 10.81 1.87 -10.60
CA VAL A 87 9.54 2.59 -10.51
C VAL A 87 9.07 3.04 -11.91
N GLU A 88 9.96 3.59 -12.73
CA GLU A 88 9.65 3.98 -14.11
C GLU A 88 9.16 2.78 -14.93
N ARG A 89 9.88 1.65 -14.87
CA ARG A 89 9.47 0.42 -15.55
C ARG A 89 8.13 -0.11 -15.04
N SER A 90 7.89 -0.05 -13.74
CA SER A 90 6.61 -0.46 -13.15
C SER A 90 5.46 0.40 -13.67
N ASN A 91 5.65 1.71 -13.77
CA ASN A 91 4.66 2.63 -14.32
C ASN A 91 4.36 2.32 -15.80
N ASP A 92 5.38 2.01 -16.60
CA ASP A 92 5.19 1.64 -18.00
C ASP A 92 4.49 0.29 -18.16
N HIS A 93 4.80 -0.69 -17.32
CA HIS A 93 4.06 -1.94 -17.25
C HIS A 93 2.59 -1.69 -16.86
N HIS A 94 2.32 -0.81 -15.89
CA HIS A 94 0.95 -0.46 -15.49
C HIS A 94 0.14 0.11 -16.66
N LYS A 95 0.71 1.05 -17.42
CA LYS A 95 0.09 1.60 -18.63
C LYS A 95 -0.19 0.51 -19.67
N HIS A 96 0.76 -0.41 -19.87
CA HIS A 96 0.61 -1.48 -20.84
C HIS A 96 -0.46 -2.49 -20.43
N ILE A 97 -0.50 -2.90 -19.16
CA ILE A 97 -1.53 -3.78 -18.61
C ILE A 97 -2.91 -3.14 -18.75
N TYR A 98 -3.05 -1.86 -18.40
CA TYR A 98 -4.30 -1.11 -18.58
C TYR A 98 -4.75 -1.12 -20.05
N PHE A 99 -3.85 -0.78 -20.97
CA PHE A 99 -4.14 -0.76 -22.41
C PHE A 99 -4.57 -2.13 -22.93
N LEU A 100 -3.84 -3.20 -22.56
CA LEU A 100 -4.18 -4.57 -22.95
C LEU A 100 -5.54 -5.01 -22.39
N ARG A 101 -5.84 -4.70 -21.12
CA ARG A 101 -7.14 -5.01 -20.51
C ARG A 101 -8.28 -4.34 -21.28
N ARG A 102 -8.10 -3.08 -21.68
CA ARG A 102 -9.09 -2.34 -22.48
C ARG A 102 -9.29 -2.93 -23.88
N GLN A 103 -8.22 -3.38 -24.54
CA GLN A 103 -8.34 -4.08 -25.82
C GLN A 103 -9.03 -5.43 -25.67
N LEU A 104 -8.69 -6.21 -24.64
CA LEU A 104 -9.31 -7.49 -24.37
C LEU A 104 -10.82 -7.35 -24.12
N GLU A 105 -11.21 -6.35 -23.33
CA GLU A 105 -12.62 -6.02 -23.10
C GLU A 105 -13.35 -5.67 -24.40
N ASP A 106 -12.76 -4.84 -25.26
CA ASP A 106 -13.38 -4.46 -26.54
C ASP A 106 -13.53 -5.68 -27.46
N LEU A 107 -12.50 -6.52 -27.58
CA LEU A 107 -12.57 -7.76 -28.36
C LEU A 107 -13.62 -8.73 -27.81
N GLU A 108 -13.71 -8.90 -26.49
CA GLU A 108 -14.76 -9.71 -25.85
C GLU A 108 -16.16 -9.20 -26.18
N ASN A 109 -16.37 -7.88 -26.15
CA ASN A 109 -17.66 -7.28 -26.46
C ASN A 109 -17.98 -7.32 -27.95
N ARG A 110 -16.98 -7.26 -28.84
CA ARG A 110 -17.17 -7.45 -30.29
C ARG A 110 -17.59 -8.88 -30.57
N GLY A 111 -16.97 -9.86 -29.92
CA GLY A 111 -17.34 -11.27 -30.05
C GLY A 111 -18.78 -11.57 -29.59
N ARG A 112 -19.32 -10.78 -28.65
CA ARG A 112 -20.68 -10.93 -28.11
C ARG A 112 -21.70 -9.96 -28.69
N CYS A 113 -21.35 -9.14 -29.67
CA CYS A 113 -22.21 -8.03 -30.13
C CYS A 113 -23.58 -8.49 -30.68
N ASN A 114 -23.61 -9.70 -31.27
CA ASN A 114 -24.81 -10.32 -31.82
C ASN A 114 -25.51 -11.26 -30.82
N ASN A 115 -24.95 -11.42 -29.62
CA ASN A 115 -25.51 -12.28 -28.59
C ASN A 115 -26.56 -11.51 -27.77
N ILE A 116 -27.65 -12.21 -27.43
CA ILE A 116 -28.68 -11.72 -26.52
C ILE A 116 -28.76 -12.64 -25.30
N ARG A 117 -28.90 -12.03 -24.13
CA ARG A 117 -29.11 -12.74 -22.88
C ARG A 117 -30.58 -12.66 -22.50
N VAL A 118 -31.25 -13.80 -22.52
CA VAL A 118 -32.65 -13.92 -22.10
C VAL A 118 -32.71 -14.47 -20.67
N ARG A 119 -33.44 -13.80 -19.79
CA ARG A 119 -33.71 -14.25 -18.41
C ARG A 119 -35.20 -14.55 -18.24
N GLY A 120 -35.51 -15.49 -17.36
CA GLY A 120 -36.89 -15.86 -17.04
C GLY A 120 -37.48 -16.98 -17.90
N VAL A 121 -36.67 -17.64 -18.73
CA VAL A 121 -37.08 -18.83 -19.50
C VAL A 121 -36.99 -20.07 -18.59
N PRO A 122 -38.07 -20.87 -18.45
CA PRO A 122 -38.02 -22.12 -17.69
C PRO A 122 -37.27 -23.21 -18.45
N GLU A 123 -36.57 -24.08 -17.72
CA GLU A 123 -35.73 -25.16 -18.29
C GLU A 123 -36.53 -26.22 -19.07
N THR A 124 -37.85 -26.28 -18.87
CA THR A 124 -38.76 -27.23 -19.53
C THR A 124 -39.07 -26.89 -20.99
N VAL A 125 -38.62 -25.74 -21.49
CA VAL A 125 -38.87 -25.33 -22.88
C VAL A 125 -37.83 -25.98 -23.78
N THR A 126 -38.24 -26.98 -24.55
CA THR A 126 -37.42 -27.61 -25.59
C THR A 126 -37.16 -26.62 -26.74
N ALA A 127 -35.97 -26.69 -27.33
CA ALA A 127 -35.50 -25.77 -28.36
C ALA A 127 -36.48 -25.65 -29.54
N GLY A 128 -36.84 -24.40 -29.90
CA GLY A 128 -37.59 -24.09 -31.13
C GLY A 128 -38.62 -22.97 -30.99
N GLN A 129 -39.25 -22.82 -29.83
CA GLN A 129 -40.29 -21.79 -29.64
C GLN A 129 -40.42 -21.38 -28.16
N ILE A 130 -40.26 -20.08 -27.87
CA ILE A 130 -40.53 -19.51 -26.55
C ILE A 130 -41.97 -19.01 -26.55
N THR A 131 -42.89 -19.74 -25.91
CA THR A 131 -44.27 -19.29 -25.70
C THR A 131 -44.35 -18.45 -24.43
N PHE A 132 -44.87 -17.22 -24.54
CA PHE A 132 -44.99 -16.29 -23.42
C PHE A 132 -46.22 -16.62 -22.56
N SER A 133 -46.10 -17.63 -21.70
CA SER A 133 -47.17 -18.07 -20.80
C SER A 133 -47.23 -17.23 -19.52
N ASN A 134 -47.66 -15.97 -19.62
CA ASN A 134 -47.79 -15.01 -18.51
C ASN A 134 -46.53 -14.87 -17.62
N GLN A 135 -45.37 -15.19 -18.18
CA GLN A 135 -44.10 -15.27 -17.47
C GLN A 135 -43.22 -14.08 -17.84
N LYS A 136 -42.67 -13.38 -16.83
CA LYS A 136 -41.81 -12.22 -17.06
C LYS A 136 -40.49 -12.67 -17.70
N ILE A 137 -40.30 -12.34 -18.98
CA ILE A 137 -39.05 -12.54 -19.72
C ILE A 137 -38.32 -11.20 -19.82
N GLU A 138 -37.03 -11.21 -19.53
CA GLU A 138 -36.17 -10.03 -19.63
C GLU A 138 -35.07 -10.30 -20.65
N VAL A 139 -34.94 -9.43 -21.65
CA VAL A 139 -33.93 -9.53 -22.70
C VAL A 139 -32.88 -8.45 -22.50
N TYR A 140 -31.62 -8.85 -22.53
CA TYR A 140 -30.46 -7.98 -22.36
C TYR A 140 -29.45 -8.22 -23.47
N GLN A 141 -28.59 -7.24 -23.71
CA GLN A 141 -27.38 -7.46 -24.47
C GLN A 141 -26.43 -8.38 -23.68
N ASP A 142 -25.78 -9.29 -24.37
CA ASP A 142 -24.69 -10.07 -23.79
C ASP A 142 -23.39 -9.23 -23.85
N LEU A 143 -22.84 -8.92 -22.69
CA LEU A 143 -21.69 -8.03 -22.54
C LEU A 143 -20.60 -8.74 -21.76
N ALA A 144 -19.36 -8.34 -21.99
CA ALA A 144 -18.22 -8.77 -21.21
C ALA A 144 -18.48 -8.56 -19.70
N TRP A 145 -17.96 -9.47 -18.89
CA TRP A 145 -18.13 -9.41 -17.43
C TRP A 145 -17.64 -8.08 -16.86
N ILE A 146 -16.46 -7.64 -17.31
CA ILE A 146 -15.84 -6.40 -16.85
C ILE A 146 -16.71 -5.18 -17.19
N THR A 147 -17.28 -5.11 -18.39
CA THR A 147 -18.22 -4.05 -18.80
C THR A 147 -19.46 -4.02 -17.91
N LEU A 148 -20.00 -5.20 -17.58
CA LEU A 148 -21.15 -5.30 -16.69
C LEU A 148 -20.80 -4.84 -15.27
N GLN A 149 -19.59 -5.11 -14.78
CA GLN A 149 -19.12 -4.64 -13.48
C GLN A 149 -18.93 -3.13 -13.46
N GLN A 150 -18.36 -2.53 -14.51
CA GLN A 150 -18.26 -1.08 -14.62
C GLN A 150 -19.65 -0.41 -14.59
N ARG A 151 -20.63 -0.98 -15.31
CA ARG A 151 -22.03 -0.49 -15.27
C ARG A 151 -22.66 -0.63 -13.88
N ARG A 152 -22.29 -1.66 -13.11
CA ARG A 152 -22.75 -1.85 -11.72
C ARG A 152 -22.11 -0.83 -10.78
N ALA A 153 -20.82 -0.58 -10.92
CA ALA A 153 -20.09 0.40 -10.13
C ALA A 153 -20.67 1.82 -10.33
N LEU A 154 -21.10 2.15 -11.54
CA LEU A 154 -21.76 3.42 -11.87
C LEU A 154 -23.24 3.53 -11.45
N ARG A 155 -23.82 2.54 -10.75
CA ARG A 155 -25.21 2.60 -10.28
C ARG A 155 -25.54 3.85 -9.47
N PRO A 156 -24.71 4.27 -8.48
CA PRO A 156 -24.97 5.49 -7.72
C PRO A 156 -25.09 6.72 -8.64
N LEU A 157 -24.17 6.88 -9.60
CA LEU A 157 -24.22 7.97 -10.57
C LEU A 157 -25.47 7.91 -11.45
N THR A 158 -25.82 6.74 -11.98
CA THR A 158 -27.04 6.60 -12.80
C THR A 158 -28.31 6.88 -12.00
N LYS A 159 -28.34 6.57 -10.70
CA LYS A 159 -29.47 6.90 -9.82
C LYS A 159 -29.60 8.42 -9.66
N THR A 160 -28.50 9.11 -9.41
CA THR A 160 -28.48 10.58 -9.33
C THR A 160 -28.89 11.24 -10.64
N LEU A 161 -28.46 10.70 -11.79
CA LEU A 161 -28.89 11.18 -13.11
C LEU A 161 -30.41 11.06 -13.28
N GLN A 162 -31.01 9.95 -12.86
CA GLN A 162 -32.46 9.74 -12.90
C GLN A 162 -33.20 10.71 -11.97
N GLU A 163 -32.73 10.87 -10.73
CA GLU A 163 -33.30 11.78 -9.73
C GLU A 163 -33.31 13.24 -10.21
N LYS A 164 -32.27 13.65 -10.95
CA LYS A 164 -32.19 14.99 -11.57
C LYS A 164 -32.87 15.11 -12.94
N GLY A 165 -33.52 14.05 -13.43
CA GLY A 165 -34.20 14.05 -14.72
C GLY A 165 -33.27 14.15 -15.93
N VAL A 166 -31.97 13.84 -15.77
CA VAL A 166 -30.99 13.88 -16.85
C VAL A 166 -31.08 12.58 -17.66
N LYS A 167 -31.37 12.71 -18.95
CA LYS A 167 -31.42 11.55 -19.85
C LYS A 167 -30.01 11.02 -20.10
N TYR A 168 -29.83 9.71 -20.02
CA TYR A 168 -28.55 9.07 -20.30
C TYR A 168 -28.72 7.76 -21.07
N ARG A 169 -27.63 7.30 -21.68
CA ARG A 169 -27.53 6.00 -22.34
C ARG A 169 -26.13 5.41 -22.18
N TRP A 170 -26.04 4.09 -22.38
CA TRP A 170 -24.76 3.40 -22.47
C TRP A 170 -24.25 3.42 -23.91
N GLY A 171 -23.02 3.90 -24.10
CA GLY A 171 -22.25 3.78 -25.34
C GLY A 171 -21.43 2.50 -25.39
N TYR A 172 -21.01 2.12 -26.60
CA TYR A 172 -20.22 0.92 -26.85
C TYR A 172 -18.70 1.20 -26.76
N PRO A 173 -17.89 0.22 -26.27
CA PRO A 173 -18.31 -0.96 -25.48
C PRO A 173 -18.75 -0.55 -24.06
N PHE A 174 -18.10 0.47 -23.52
CA PHE A 174 -18.44 1.13 -22.27
C PHE A 174 -18.24 2.65 -22.40
N ALA A 175 -19.32 3.40 -22.21
CA ALA A 175 -19.32 4.83 -21.96
C ALA A 175 -20.68 5.22 -21.37
N LEU A 176 -20.72 6.16 -20.42
CA LEU A 176 -21.97 6.74 -19.96
C LEU A 176 -22.17 8.10 -20.67
N VAL A 177 -23.19 8.18 -21.53
CA VAL A 177 -23.49 9.41 -22.28
C VAL A 177 -24.74 10.05 -21.70
N ALA A 178 -24.61 11.26 -21.16
CA ALA A 178 -25.71 12.04 -20.60
C ALA A 178 -26.02 13.26 -21.48
N HIS A 179 -27.29 13.64 -21.55
CA HIS A 179 -27.78 14.76 -22.35
C HIS A 179 -28.37 15.84 -21.46
N LYS A 180 -27.83 17.06 -21.55
CA LYS A 180 -28.28 18.23 -20.81
C LYS A 180 -28.09 19.49 -21.66
N ASP A 181 -29.10 20.36 -21.71
CA ASP A 181 -29.05 21.65 -22.42
C ASP A 181 -28.62 21.56 -23.90
N GLY A 182 -29.09 20.51 -24.60
CA GLY A 182 -28.75 20.25 -26.00
C GLY A 182 -27.32 19.75 -26.24
N ARG A 183 -26.52 19.56 -25.19
CA ARG A 183 -25.16 19.00 -25.23
C ARG A 183 -25.14 17.58 -24.69
N SER A 184 -24.21 16.77 -25.21
CA SER A 184 -23.94 15.43 -24.71
C SER A 184 -22.58 15.37 -24.03
N TYR A 185 -22.56 14.87 -22.80
CA TYR A 185 -21.35 14.63 -22.02
C TYR A 185 -21.09 13.12 -21.99
N THR A 186 -19.83 12.72 -22.12
CA THR A 186 -19.45 11.31 -22.19
C THR A 186 -18.42 11.00 -21.11
N LEU A 187 -18.72 10.02 -20.27
CA LEU A 187 -17.83 9.50 -19.23
C LEU A 187 -17.30 8.13 -19.67
N ARG A 188 -15.98 8.00 -19.80
CA ARG A 188 -15.31 6.74 -20.15
C ARG A 188 -14.36 6.26 -19.07
N GLU A 189 -13.69 7.20 -18.40
CA GLU A 189 -12.63 6.89 -17.44
C GLU A 189 -12.99 7.45 -16.05
N PRO A 190 -12.55 6.79 -14.97
CA PRO A 190 -12.78 7.26 -13.61
C PRO A 190 -12.28 8.68 -13.35
N ASP A 191 -11.17 9.07 -13.99
CA ASP A 191 -10.55 10.38 -13.78
C ASP A 191 -11.40 11.52 -14.35
N ASP A 192 -12.23 11.27 -15.36
CA ASP A 192 -13.15 12.24 -15.94
C ASP A 192 -14.42 12.46 -15.11
N LEU A 193 -14.64 11.66 -14.06
CA LEU A 193 -15.89 11.64 -13.29
C LEU A 193 -16.22 13.00 -12.66
N HIS A 194 -15.21 13.68 -12.10
CA HIS A 194 -15.39 14.99 -11.48
C HIS A 194 -15.85 16.03 -12.51
N GLN A 195 -15.18 16.08 -13.66
CA GLN A 195 -15.54 17.01 -14.72
C GLN A 195 -16.95 16.73 -15.26
N PHE A 196 -17.26 15.45 -15.47
CA PHE A 196 -18.59 15.01 -15.91
C PHE A 196 -19.71 15.41 -14.93
N CYS A 197 -19.48 15.25 -13.63
CA CYS A 197 -20.44 15.67 -12.60
C CYS A 197 -20.60 17.20 -12.59
N ASN A 198 -19.51 17.94 -12.67
CA ASN A 198 -19.52 19.41 -12.69
C ASN A 198 -20.30 19.96 -13.89
N ASP A 199 -20.03 19.45 -15.09
CA ASP A 199 -20.70 19.89 -16.33
C ASP A 199 -22.21 19.63 -16.29
N LEU A 200 -22.63 18.55 -15.64
CA LEU A 200 -24.03 18.20 -15.46
C LEU A 200 -24.67 18.87 -14.24
N GLY A 201 -23.91 19.62 -13.43
CA GLY A 201 -24.38 20.22 -12.18
C GLY A 201 -24.84 19.17 -11.16
N LEU A 202 -24.17 18.02 -11.14
CA LEU A 202 -24.38 16.93 -10.18
C LEU A 202 -23.55 17.17 -8.92
N PRO A 203 -23.96 16.62 -7.75
CA PRO A 203 -23.04 16.56 -6.61
C PRO A 203 -21.77 15.81 -7.02
N VAL A 204 -20.63 16.21 -6.44
CA VAL A 204 -19.37 15.48 -6.63
C VAL A 204 -19.55 14.08 -6.04
N LEU A 205 -19.48 13.07 -6.90
CA LEU A 205 -19.54 11.65 -6.51
C LEU A 205 -18.15 11.05 -6.70
N GLU A 206 -17.59 10.50 -5.63
CA GLU A 206 -16.43 9.62 -5.73
C GLU A 206 -16.90 8.17 -5.74
N ILE A 207 -16.53 7.43 -6.79
CA ILE A 207 -16.88 6.02 -6.98
C ILE A 207 -15.58 5.22 -6.95
N GLU A 208 -15.07 5.01 -5.74
CA GLU A 208 -13.78 4.36 -5.52
C GLU A 208 -13.77 2.93 -6.09
N ASP A 209 -14.87 2.18 -5.95
CA ASP A 209 -15.03 0.84 -6.53
C ASP A 209 -14.78 0.81 -8.05
N TRP A 210 -15.19 1.86 -8.77
CA TRP A 210 -14.99 1.93 -10.22
C TRP A 210 -13.52 2.22 -10.55
N LYS A 211 -12.88 3.13 -9.80
CA LYS A 211 -11.45 3.42 -9.97
C LYS A 211 -10.58 2.19 -9.71
N GLN A 212 -10.88 1.46 -8.64
CA GLN A 212 -10.19 0.22 -8.29
C GLN A 212 -10.40 -0.89 -9.33
N LEU A 213 -11.63 -1.06 -9.83
CA LEU A 213 -11.94 -2.03 -10.89
C LEU A 213 -11.10 -1.81 -12.15
N ILE A 214 -10.87 -0.55 -12.53
CA ILE A 214 -10.20 -0.17 -13.77
C ILE A 214 -8.67 -0.19 -13.63
N TYR A 215 -8.13 0.35 -12.55
CA TYR A 215 -6.68 0.55 -12.41
C TYR A 215 -5.99 -0.54 -11.59
N ASN A 216 -6.67 -1.17 -10.63
CA ASN A 216 -6.07 -2.07 -9.66
C ASN A 216 -6.61 -3.50 -9.79
N GLY A 217 -6.97 -3.92 -11.01
CA GLY A 217 -7.87 -5.04 -11.36
C GLY A 217 -7.52 -6.47 -10.88
N ASP A 218 -6.87 -6.64 -9.73
CA ASP A 218 -6.50 -7.88 -9.07
C ASP A 218 -7.18 -8.08 -7.69
N ASP A 219 -7.75 -7.04 -7.05
CA ASP A 219 -8.27 -7.12 -5.66
C ASP A 219 -9.79 -7.11 -5.49
N LEU A 220 -10.58 -7.02 -6.56
CA LEU A 220 -12.02 -7.18 -6.37
C LEU A 220 -12.30 -8.66 -6.15
N PRO A 221 -12.79 -9.09 -4.97
CA PRO A 221 -13.30 -10.44 -4.82
C PRO A 221 -14.36 -10.56 -5.89
N VAL A 222 -14.11 -11.40 -6.90
CA VAL A 222 -15.11 -11.75 -7.91
C VAL A 222 -16.34 -12.07 -7.08
N PRO A 223 -17.41 -11.23 -7.11
CA PRO A 223 -18.53 -11.49 -6.23
C PRO A 223 -19.01 -12.86 -6.64
N ARG A 224 -18.77 -13.86 -5.78
CA ARG A 224 -19.09 -15.27 -6.05
C ARG A 224 -20.52 -15.22 -6.50
N MET A 225 -20.72 -15.43 -7.81
CA MET A 225 -21.89 -15.03 -8.57
C MET A 225 -23.10 -15.01 -7.65
N GLN A 226 -23.41 -13.82 -7.09
CA GLN A 226 -24.30 -13.69 -5.94
C GLN A 226 -25.49 -14.56 -6.26
N GLU A 227 -25.72 -15.63 -5.47
CA GLU A 227 -26.71 -16.66 -5.78
C GLU A 227 -27.94 -15.93 -6.29
N TRP A 228 -28.20 -16.05 -7.59
CA TRP A 228 -29.26 -15.29 -8.20
C TRP A 228 -30.54 -15.89 -7.62
N GLU A 229 -31.05 -15.24 -6.58
CA GLU A 229 -32.36 -15.54 -6.06
C GLU A 229 -33.35 -15.00 -7.08
N SER A 230 -33.83 -15.92 -7.92
CA SER A 230 -34.94 -15.69 -8.83
C SER A 230 -36.03 -14.88 -8.10
N PRO A 231 -36.67 -13.88 -8.71
CA PRO A 231 -37.80 -13.16 -8.11
C PRO A 231 -38.90 -14.09 -7.55
N SER A 232 -39.00 -15.30 -8.12
CA SER A 232 -39.84 -16.41 -7.63
C SER A 232 -39.50 -16.85 -6.19
N LYS A 233 -38.22 -16.82 -5.78
CA LYS A 233 -37.78 -17.10 -4.40
C LYS A 233 -38.17 -15.97 -3.44
N ARG A 234 -38.12 -14.70 -3.88
CA ARG A 234 -38.59 -13.55 -3.07
C ARG A 234 -40.10 -13.62 -2.77
N HIS A 235 -40.90 -14.03 -3.75
CA HIS A 235 -42.35 -14.23 -3.52
C HIS A 235 -42.62 -15.39 -2.55
N ARG A 236 -41.82 -16.46 -2.58
CA ARG A 236 -41.99 -17.60 -1.67
C ARG A 236 -41.58 -17.27 -0.23
N ALA A 237 -40.55 -16.44 -0.04
CA ALA A 237 -40.11 -15.98 1.28
C ALA A 237 -41.12 -15.03 1.95
N ASN A 238 -41.77 -14.15 1.17
CA ASN A 238 -42.78 -13.25 1.73
C ASN A 238 -44.09 -13.97 2.09
N ASN A 239 -44.49 -15.01 1.36
CA ASN A 239 -45.73 -15.74 1.65
C ASN A 239 -45.66 -16.64 2.90
N ASN A 240 -44.45 -17.00 3.34
CA ASN A 240 -44.25 -17.78 4.56
C ASN A 240 -44.18 -16.91 5.82
N ARG A 241 -44.03 -15.58 5.68
CA ARG A 241 -43.96 -14.63 6.80
C ARG A 241 -45.33 -14.08 7.20
N THR A 242 -46.35 -14.27 6.35
CA THR A 242 -47.75 -13.88 6.60
C THR A 242 -48.61 -15.06 7.07
N LYS A 243 -48.00 -16.21 7.36
CA LYS A 243 -48.65 -17.39 7.96
C LYS A 243 -48.01 -17.72 9.30
N THR A 244 -48.17 -16.82 10.25
CA THR A 244 -48.03 -17.04 11.70
C THR A 244 -48.97 -16.10 12.39
#